data_AF-A0A9X1LIZ2-F1
#
_entry.id   AF-A0A9X1LIZ2-F1
#
_cell.length_a   1.000
_cell.length_b   1.000
_cell.length_c   1.000
_cell.angle_alpha   90.00
_cell.angle_beta   90.00
_cell.angle_gamma   90.00
#
_symmetry.space_group_name_H-M   'P 1'
#
loop_
_entity.id
_entity.type
_entity.pdbx_description
1 polymer ?
#
loop_
_entity_poly.entity_id
_entity_poly.type
_entity_poly.pdbx_seq_one_letter_code
_entity_poly.pdbx_strand_id
1 'polypeptide(L)'
;MFGKKKKEIDEDFVKTEVAKIDNDDVTIAMNSKEEVDDKINNSGLLQKYSELAKIMYGMLKDYRKGVYTQVPWFTIATIAFSFLYILNPLDIMPDFIPGLGYIDDMAIITFGLRFIQSDIHNYLDWKLDHGDTTEVF
;
A
#
# COMPACT_ATOMS: atom_id res chain seq x y z
N MET A 1 28.43 -19.44 -39.49
CA MET A 1 27.32 -19.04 -40.38
C MET A 1 26.02 -19.10 -39.59
N PHE A 2 25.23 -18.05 -39.72
CA PHE A 2 24.00 -17.76 -39.01
C PHE A 2 22.83 -18.65 -39.45
N GLY A 3 21.88 -18.86 -38.53
CA GLY A 3 20.57 -19.45 -38.86
C GLY A 3 19.61 -19.43 -37.68
N LYS A 4 19.30 -18.24 -37.15
CA LYS A 4 18.22 -18.03 -36.17
C LYS A 4 16.91 -18.59 -36.75
N LYS A 5 16.38 -19.69 -36.21
CA LYS A 5 14.96 -20.06 -36.41
C LYS A 5 14.12 -19.12 -35.55
N LYS A 6 13.71 -18.01 -36.14
CA LYS A 6 12.63 -17.16 -35.66
C LYS A 6 11.36 -18.03 -35.73
N LYS A 7 10.80 -18.38 -34.58
CA LYS A 7 9.42 -18.92 -34.51
C LYS A 7 8.54 -17.84 -35.10
N GLU A 8 8.12 -18.02 -36.35
CA GLU A 8 7.03 -17.25 -36.91
C GLU A 8 5.82 -17.50 -36.01
N ILE A 9 5.37 -16.42 -35.39
CA ILE A 9 4.10 -16.40 -34.68
C ILE A 9 3.08 -16.43 -35.80
N ASP A 10 2.57 -17.62 -36.07
CA ASP A 10 1.57 -17.84 -37.11
C ASP A 10 0.31 -17.04 -36.73
N GLU A 11 -0.16 -16.18 -37.62
CA GLU A 11 -1.35 -15.34 -37.40
C GLU A 11 -2.58 -16.21 -37.04
N ASP A 12 -2.60 -17.45 -37.51
CA ASP A 12 -3.62 -18.44 -37.16
C ASP A 12 -3.49 -18.96 -35.72
N PHE A 13 -2.28 -19.01 -35.15
CA PHE A 13 -2.09 -19.40 -33.74
C PHE A 13 -2.63 -18.32 -32.80
N VAL A 14 -2.42 -17.04 -33.14
CA VAL A 14 -2.96 -15.90 -32.37
C VAL A 14 -4.48 -15.84 -32.48
N LYS A 15 -5.06 -16.08 -33.66
CA LYS A 15 -6.53 -16.08 -33.82
C LYS A 15 -7.22 -17.22 -33.07
N THR A 16 -6.58 -18.37 -32.93
CA THR A 16 -7.19 -19.54 -32.30
C THR A 16 -7.11 -19.48 -30.76
N GLU A 17 -6.06 -18.89 -30.19
CA GLU A 17 -5.98 -18.64 -28.74
C GLU A 17 -6.82 -17.44 -28.29
N VAL A 18 -6.88 -16.35 -29.07
CA VAL A 18 -7.74 -15.19 -28.75
C VAL A 18 -9.23 -15.54 -28.84
N ALA A 19 -9.61 -16.53 -29.67
CA ALA A 19 -10.98 -17.00 -29.77
C ALA A 19 -11.43 -17.95 -28.64
N LYS A 20 -10.55 -18.25 -27.66
CA LYS A 20 -10.88 -19.05 -26.46
C LYS A 20 -10.90 -18.23 -25.17
N ILE A 21 -10.96 -16.91 -25.28
CA ILE A 21 -11.46 -16.08 -24.19
C ILE A 21 -12.97 -16.08 -24.34
N ASP A 22 -13.64 -16.92 -23.57
CA ASP A 22 -15.10 -16.87 -23.46
C ASP A 22 -15.48 -15.48 -22.95
N ASN A 23 -16.51 -14.87 -23.54
CA ASN A 23 -17.01 -13.56 -23.07
C ASN A 23 -17.52 -13.66 -21.62
N ASP A 24 -17.76 -14.88 -21.13
CA ASP A 24 -18.15 -15.16 -19.75
C ASP A 24 -17.03 -14.88 -18.74
N ASP A 25 -15.74 -15.07 -19.07
CA ASP A 25 -14.61 -14.80 -18.15
C ASP A 25 -14.40 -13.29 -17.93
N VAL A 26 -14.64 -12.48 -18.97
CA VAL A 26 -14.63 -11.01 -18.87
C VAL A 26 -15.82 -10.53 -18.05
N THR A 27 -16.96 -11.21 -18.15
CA THR A 27 -18.18 -10.90 -17.41
C THR A 27 -18.01 -11.18 -15.90
N ILE A 28 -17.28 -12.22 -15.51
CA ILE A 28 -16.94 -12.50 -14.10
C ILE A 28 -16.09 -11.37 -13.49
N ALA A 29 -15.11 -10.83 -14.25
CA ALA A 29 -14.31 -9.69 -13.82
C ALA A 29 -15.13 -8.38 -13.75
N MET A 30 -16.12 -8.20 -14.64
CA MET A 30 -17.01 -7.03 -14.63
C MET A 30 -18.06 -7.09 -13.51
N ASN A 31 -18.61 -8.26 -13.19
CA ASN A 31 -19.51 -8.42 -12.04
C ASN A 31 -18.79 -8.23 -10.70
N SER A 32 -17.50 -8.58 -10.65
CA SER A 32 -16.65 -8.30 -9.47
C SER A 32 -16.46 -6.81 -9.24
N LYS A 33 -16.60 -5.97 -10.27
CA LYS A 33 -16.44 -4.52 -10.16
C LYS A 33 -17.60 -3.86 -9.42
N GLU A 34 -18.82 -4.32 -9.62
CA GLU A 34 -20.00 -3.83 -8.92
C GLU A 34 -19.98 -4.23 -7.44
N GLU A 35 -19.56 -5.47 -7.13
CA GLU A 35 -19.39 -5.93 -5.74
C GLU A 35 -18.21 -5.24 -5.02
N VAL A 36 -17.14 -4.89 -5.75
CA VAL A 36 -16.00 -4.11 -5.25
C VAL A 36 -16.37 -2.65 -5.05
N ASP A 37 -17.09 -2.03 -6.00
CA ASP A 37 -17.56 -0.65 -5.88
C ASP A 37 -18.59 -0.52 -4.76
N ASP A 38 -19.47 -1.51 -4.56
CA ASP A 38 -20.37 -1.56 -3.41
C ASP A 38 -19.61 -1.79 -2.11
N LYS A 39 -18.58 -2.63 -2.07
CA LYS A 39 -17.72 -2.73 -0.88
C LYS A 39 -16.91 -1.45 -0.65
N ILE A 40 -16.50 -0.71 -1.66
CA ILE A 40 -15.73 0.53 -1.48
C ILE A 40 -16.65 1.69 -1.05
N ASN A 41 -17.87 1.77 -1.60
CA ASN A 41 -18.83 2.85 -1.37
C ASN A 41 -19.78 2.58 -0.18
N ASN A 42 -20.23 1.34 0.04
CA ASN A 42 -21.12 0.96 1.15
C ASN A 42 -20.40 0.34 2.35
N SER A 43 -19.19 -0.21 2.19
CA SER A 43 -18.44 -0.74 3.33
C SER A 43 -17.43 0.30 3.78
N GLY A 44 -17.38 0.58 5.10
CA GLY A 44 -16.56 1.63 5.72
C GLY A 44 -15.03 1.45 5.59
N LEU A 45 -14.53 0.83 4.51
CA LEU A 45 -13.12 0.70 4.18
C LEU A 45 -12.48 2.05 3.91
N LEU A 46 -13.07 2.89 3.04
CA LEU A 46 -12.55 4.25 2.80
C LEU A 46 -12.53 5.07 4.08
N GLN A 47 -13.56 4.92 4.91
CA GLN A 47 -13.61 5.56 6.21
C GLN A 47 -12.51 5.04 7.13
N LYS A 48 -12.30 3.72 7.23
CA LYS A 48 -11.19 3.13 8.01
C LYS A 48 -9.83 3.64 7.56
N TYR A 49 -9.57 3.72 6.25
CA TYR A 49 -8.29 4.24 5.73
C TYR A 49 -8.13 5.74 6.00
N SER A 50 -9.20 6.51 5.88
CA SER A 50 -9.21 7.93 6.24
C SER A 50 -8.91 8.15 7.73
N GLU A 51 -9.57 7.39 8.61
CA GLU A 51 -9.31 7.44 10.06
C GLU A 51 -7.87 7.05 10.39
N LEU A 52 -7.35 5.99 9.75
CA LEU A 52 -5.95 5.59 9.93
C LEU A 52 -4.98 6.70 9.50
N ALA A 53 -5.24 7.35 8.36
CA ALA A 53 -4.45 8.48 7.89
C ALA A 53 -4.48 9.67 8.87
N LYS A 54 -5.66 10.00 9.44
CA LYS A 54 -5.77 11.04 10.49
C LYS A 54 -4.92 10.69 11.72
N ILE A 55 -4.97 9.44 12.17
CA ILE A 55 -4.20 8.96 13.33
C ILE A 55 -2.70 9.07 13.05
N MET A 56 -2.25 8.56 11.90
CA MET A 56 -0.86 8.63 11.45
C MET A 56 -0.35 10.08 11.37
N TYR A 57 -1.16 10.99 10.82
CA TYR A 57 -0.83 12.41 10.77
C TYR A 57 -0.75 13.04 12.17
N GLY A 58 -1.69 12.70 13.06
CA GLY A 58 -1.66 13.14 14.46
C GLY A 58 -0.37 12.71 15.16
N MET A 59 0.05 11.47 14.98
CA MET A 59 1.30 10.97 15.57
C MET A 59 2.51 11.77 15.08
N LEU A 60 2.59 12.07 13.78
CA LEU A 60 3.66 12.94 13.24
C LEU A 60 3.63 14.34 13.86
N LYS A 61 2.45 14.93 14.01
CA LYS A 61 2.27 16.27 14.61
C LYS A 61 2.75 16.28 16.06
N ASP A 62 2.38 15.28 16.84
CA ASP A 62 2.70 15.18 18.27
C ASP A 62 4.17 14.80 18.51
N TYR A 63 4.74 13.96 17.63
CA TYR A 63 6.18 13.71 17.59
C TYR A 63 6.97 14.99 17.29
N ARG A 64 6.57 15.76 16.28
CA ARG A 64 7.23 17.03 15.92
C ARG A 64 7.13 18.09 17.03
N LYS A 65 6.02 18.12 17.78
CA LYS A 65 5.85 18.98 18.95
C LYS A 65 6.70 18.54 20.16
N GLY A 66 7.25 17.33 20.13
CA GLY A 66 8.02 16.76 21.24
C GLY A 66 7.17 16.26 22.40
N VAL A 67 5.84 16.14 22.23
CA VAL A 67 4.93 15.65 23.29
C VAL A 67 4.80 14.14 23.28
N TYR A 68 4.98 13.50 22.11
CA TYR A 68 5.01 12.05 21.95
C TYR A 68 6.31 11.61 21.29
N THR A 69 7.34 11.34 22.10
CA THR A 69 8.71 10.98 21.63
C THR A 69 9.09 9.53 21.93
N GLN A 70 8.29 8.82 22.72
CA GLN A 70 8.50 7.41 23.09
C GLN A 70 8.01 6.47 21.99
N VAL A 71 8.56 6.63 20.78
CA VAL A 71 8.21 5.83 19.61
C VAL A 71 9.47 5.52 18.80
N PRO A 72 9.61 4.30 18.24
CA PRO A 72 10.72 3.99 17.36
C PRO A 72 10.79 4.98 16.19
N TRP A 73 12.00 5.47 15.90
CA TRP A 73 12.22 6.42 14.79
C TRP A 73 11.80 5.83 13.44
N PHE A 74 11.93 4.51 13.28
CA PHE A 74 11.48 3.78 12.09
C PHE A 74 9.97 3.95 11.86
N THR A 75 9.15 3.98 12.91
CA THR A 75 7.70 4.16 12.79
C THR A 75 7.36 5.53 12.23
N ILE A 76 8.03 6.58 12.73
CA ILE A 76 7.89 7.94 12.20
C ILE A 76 8.34 8.02 10.73
N ALA A 77 9.48 7.39 10.41
CA ALA A 77 9.99 7.33 9.05
C ALA A 77 8.98 6.63 8.11
N THR A 78 8.46 5.47 8.49
CA THR A 78 7.50 4.73 7.66
C THR A 78 6.21 5.51 7.45
N ILE A 79 5.66 6.13 8.50
CA ILE A 79 4.47 6.99 8.37
C ILE A 79 4.73 8.14 7.39
N ALA A 80 5.87 8.82 7.52
CA ALA A 80 6.26 9.89 6.61
C ALA A 80 6.42 9.40 5.17
N PHE A 81 7.09 8.26 4.95
CA PHE A 81 7.21 7.63 3.64
C PHE A 81 5.86 7.23 3.05
N SER A 82 4.93 6.70 3.86
CA SER A 82 3.59 6.37 3.39
C SER A 82 2.85 7.60 2.87
N PHE A 83 2.94 8.74 3.55
CA PHE A 83 2.34 9.99 3.05
C PHE A 83 3.02 10.52 1.79
N LEU A 84 4.36 10.47 1.73
CA LEU A 84 5.10 10.86 0.54
C LEU A 84 4.73 9.99 -0.66
N TYR A 85 4.57 8.68 -0.46
CA TYR A 85 4.14 7.74 -1.50
C TYR A 85 2.73 8.05 -2.02
N ILE A 86 1.81 8.43 -1.12
CA ILE A 86 0.45 8.84 -1.53
C ILE A 86 0.48 10.13 -2.37
N LEU A 87 1.32 11.10 -1.99
CA LEU A 87 1.42 12.39 -2.69
C LEU A 87 2.14 12.28 -4.04
N ASN A 88 3.21 11.48 -4.09
CA ASN A 88 3.97 11.25 -5.31
C ASN A 88 4.53 9.82 -5.34
N PRO A 89 3.79 8.85 -5.90
CA PRO A 89 4.22 7.45 -5.92
C PRO A 89 5.49 7.21 -6.75
N LEU A 90 5.87 8.15 -7.62
CA LEU A 90 7.02 8.02 -8.51
C LEU A 90 8.33 8.57 -7.93
N ASP A 91 8.28 9.36 -6.84
CA ASP A 91 9.46 10.08 -6.30
C ASP A 91 10.38 9.22 -5.41
N ILE A 92 9.89 8.10 -4.88
CA ILE A 92 10.63 7.25 -3.94
C ILE A 92 11.49 6.21 -4.69
N MET A 93 11.28 6.07 -6.01
CA MET A 93 12.00 5.15 -6.88
C MET A 93 12.97 5.81 -7.90
N PRO A 94 13.88 6.74 -7.51
CA PRO A 94 15.04 7.00 -8.34
C PRO A 94 16.12 5.98 -7.97
N ASP A 95 16.27 4.95 -8.80
CA ASP A 95 17.36 3.97 -8.81
C ASP A 95 17.50 3.07 -7.56
N PHE A 96 16.68 2.01 -7.48
CA PHE A 96 16.99 0.86 -6.60
C PHE A 96 18.35 0.26 -7.02
N ILE A 97 19.33 0.44 -6.15
CA ILE A 97 20.76 0.13 -6.29
C ILE A 97 21.00 -1.22 -6.98
N PRO A 98 21.63 -1.26 -8.17
CA PRO A 98 21.99 -2.51 -8.83
C PRO A 98 23.03 -3.27 -7.98
N GLY A 99 22.63 -4.40 -7.39
CA GLY A 99 23.56 -5.41 -6.85
C GLY A 99 23.45 -5.78 -5.36
N LEU A 100 22.51 -5.24 -4.57
CA LEU A 100 22.47 -5.55 -3.11
C LEU A 100 21.11 -5.85 -2.44
N GLY A 101 19.95 -5.44 -2.96
CA GLY A 101 18.77 -5.25 -2.06
C GLY A 101 17.48 -5.94 -2.48
N TYR A 102 17.27 -7.20 -2.10
CA TYR A 102 15.92 -7.82 -2.20
C TYR A 102 15.50 -8.65 -0.98
N ILE A 103 16.46 -9.18 -0.20
CA ILE A 103 16.14 -10.12 0.90
C ILE A 103 15.96 -9.39 2.24
N ASP A 104 16.64 -8.25 2.46
CA ASP A 104 16.53 -7.47 3.70
C ASP A 104 15.22 -6.67 3.76
N ASP A 105 14.76 -6.12 2.63
CA ASP A 105 13.59 -5.24 2.57
C ASP A 105 12.27 -5.96 2.88
N MET A 106 12.07 -7.20 2.42
CA MET A 106 10.82 -7.93 2.71
C MET A 106 10.70 -8.32 4.18
N ALA A 107 11.83 -8.68 4.82
CA ALA A 107 11.85 -8.97 6.24
C ALA A 107 11.61 -7.67 7.04
N ILE A 108 12.32 -6.59 6.72
CA ILE A 108 12.15 -5.29 7.38
C ILE A 108 10.73 -4.74 7.19
N ILE A 109 10.13 -4.87 6.01
CA ILE A 109 8.75 -4.44 5.75
C ILE A 109 7.76 -5.28 6.55
N THR A 110 7.89 -6.62 6.54
CA THR A 110 6.95 -7.52 7.24
C THR A 110 7.05 -7.36 8.76
N PHE A 111 8.26 -7.25 9.30
CA PHE A 111 8.46 -6.96 10.72
C PHE A 111 8.03 -5.53 11.06
N GLY A 112 8.45 -4.55 10.26
CA GLY A 112 8.13 -3.12 10.46
C GLY A 112 6.64 -2.83 10.46
N LEU A 113 5.87 -3.41 9.53
CA LEU A 113 4.41 -3.27 9.49
C LEU A 113 3.75 -3.76 10.78
N ARG A 114 4.22 -4.89 11.33
CA ARG A 114 3.69 -5.42 12.59
C ARG A 114 4.03 -4.52 13.77
N PHE A 115 5.23 -3.96 13.81
CA PHE A 115 5.65 -3.02 14.86
C PHE A 115 4.89 -1.69 14.80
N ILE A 116 4.71 -1.14 13.60
CA ILE A 116 3.99 0.11 13.41
C ILE A 116 2.53 -0.03 13.85
N GLN A 117 1.90 -1.18 13.62
CA GLN A 117 0.55 -1.43 14.12
C GLN A 117 0.48 -1.36 15.65
N SER A 118 1.43 -1.99 16.35
CA SER A 118 1.53 -1.89 17.81
C SER A 118 1.83 -0.45 18.27
N ASP A 119 2.71 0.26 17.58
CA ASP A 119 3.05 1.65 17.92
C ASP A 119 1.88 2.62 17.69
N ILE A 120 1.06 2.39 16.65
CA ILE A 120 -0.18 3.14 16.41
C ILE A 120 -1.17 2.90 17.55
N HIS A 121 -1.33 1.66 18.01
CA HIS A 121 -2.17 1.36 19.17
C HIS A 121 -1.65 2.04 20.44
N ASN A 122 -0.34 1.97 20.71
CA ASN A 122 0.27 2.64 21.87
C ASN A 122 0.03 4.16 21.85
N TYR A 123 0.10 4.79 20.66
CA TYR A 123 -0.20 6.20 20.50
C TYR A 123 -1.68 6.52 20.72
N LEU A 124 -2.59 5.66 20.27
CA LEU A 124 -4.03 5.82 20.53
C LEU A 124 -4.33 5.71 22.02
N ASP A 125 -3.77 4.71 22.71
CA ASP A 125 -3.92 4.54 24.15
C ASP A 125 -3.38 5.77 24.90
N TRP A 126 -2.20 6.24 24.53
CA TRP A 126 -1.62 7.47 25.06
C TRP A 126 -2.55 8.67 24.84
N LYS A 127 -3.14 8.81 23.65
CA LYS A 127 -4.03 9.94 23.32
C LYS A 127 -5.35 9.91 24.08
N LEU A 128 -5.89 8.71 24.32
CA LEU A 128 -7.07 8.51 25.16
C LEU A 128 -6.80 8.91 26.61
N ASP A 129 -5.64 8.54 27.15
CA ASP A 129 -5.23 8.87 28.52
C ASP A 129 -4.98 10.38 28.71
N HIS A 130 -4.56 11.10 27.67
CA HIS A 130 -4.27 12.53 27.72
C HIS A 130 -5.48 13.42 27.37
N GLY A 131 -6.67 12.83 27.18
CA GLY A 131 -7.93 13.58 26.96
C GLY A 131 -8.03 14.31 25.62
N ASP A 132 -7.16 14.00 24.66
CA ASP A 132 -7.02 14.73 23.39
C ASP A 132 -7.80 14.04 22.25
N THR A 133 -9.01 13.55 22.54
CA THR A 133 -9.94 12.98 21.56
C THR A 133 -10.46 13.99 20.53
N THR A 134 -10.26 15.30 20.76
CA THR A 134 -10.92 16.38 20.03
C THR A 134 -10.36 16.66 18.62
N GLU A 135 -9.21 16.10 18.25
CA GLU A 135 -8.65 16.25 16.90
C GLU A 135 -8.69 14.95 16.06
N VAL A 136 -9.34 13.89 16.55
CA VAL A 136 -9.34 12.56 15.87
C VAL A 136 -10.68 12.19 15.22
N PHE A 137 -11.72 13.01 15.35
CA PHE A 137 -13.02 12.77 14.71
C PHE A 137 -13.29 13.75 13.58
#